data_AF-A0A8H4QG50-F1
#
_entry.id   AF-A0A8H4QG50-F1
#
_cell.length_a   1.000
_cell.length_b   1.000
_cell.length_c   1.000
_cell.angle_alpha   90.00
_cell.angle_beta   90.00
_cell.angle_gamma   90.00
#
_symmetry.space_group_name_H-M   'P 1'
#
loop_
_entity.id
_entity.type
_entity.pdbx_description
1 polymer ?
#
loop_
_entity_poly.entity_id
_entity_poly.type
_entity_poly.pdbx_seq_one_letter_code
_entity_poly.pdbx_strand_id
1 'polypeptide(L)'
;MPVLNEDILHHVVTYISSEELQRINSCNPVFYEAWMKSRYRSLTFVKRDKEMKRLLQHLSDPNVAYHVKKIELRPWLVQPRDKTPQSKTENTIVKVLKVFDPHYTKKKADHRLQKRLGKDKHRVLTAFKQMHRLEEYSIDWDDTVGHHPEFFKAFLAPALENWSDQLVCLTVKVPPRMLDALARVRLSKLETFIYHFCTGHLSSKEIADTHDGFIVFVNNLKDSLESLTFASTYTSQELDISRVFRKLGHFPKLKKVTLSIPFDGGHLSNPMTFVHFLERHRSMLREINLSTSRCCVRNKPGDPEYINWIQRILGSIQTPFPQLQTLAVALRPLRAPLDVLIRFLNMHAGTISSLVLTERALNFAELANLFDDDLFAESLEMLQLKTDEFSAFFLSRIATMFPHLKTLKVECNRLVYHELRNRAGVPGLGNSEFSANLEDFAHSFAAVWGLQHLAVGPFDSAQELDFKQAMKKYLPQVHVTHFIS
;
A
#
# COMPACT_ATOMS: atom_id res chain seq x y z
N MET A 1 0.87 25.15 -41.31
CA MET A 1 2.02 24.76 -40.45
C MET A 1 2.68 23.56 -41.10
N PRO A 2 4.02 23.49 -41.17
CA PRO A 2 4.71 22.29 -41.60
C PRO A 2 4.23 21.11 -40.76
N VAL A 3 3.91 19.99 -41.41
CA VAL A 3 3.46 18.77 -40.76
C VAL A 3 4.65 18.22 -39.97
N LEU A 4 4.68 18.49 -38.66
CA LEU A 4 5.60 17.82 -37.74
C LEU A 4 5.30 16.32 -37.79
N ASN A 5 6.34 15.50 -37.85
CA ASN A 5 6.22 14.05 -37.82
C ASN A 5 5.48 13.60 -36.53
N GLU A 6 4.49 12.71 -36.66
CA GLU A 6 3.71 12.19 -35.53
C GLU A 6 4.58 11.56 -34.43
N ASP A 7 5.68 10.90 -34.80
CA ASP A 7 6.62 10.29 -33.84
C ASP A 7 7.27 11.35 -32.94
N ILE A 8 7.62 12.51 -33.51
CA ILE A 8 8.17 13.64 -32.76
C ILE A 8 7.11 14.17 -31.80
N LEU A 9 5.85 14.28 -32.23
CA LEU A 9 4.74 14.71 -31.36
C LEU A 9 4.49 13.72 -30.21
N HIS A 10 4.51 12.41 -30.48
CA HIS A 10 4.40 11.38 -29.44
C HIS A 10 5.55 11.46 -28.43
N HIS A 11 6.78 11.76 -28.89
CA HIS A 11 7.90 11.97 -28.01
C HIS A 11 7.73 13.24 -27.17
N VAL A 12 7.35 14.36 -27.79
CA VAL A 12 7.08 15.65 -27.11
C VAL A 12 6.02 15.48 -26.02
N VAL A 13 4.94 14.74 -26.29
CA VAL A 13 3.87 14.44 -25.32
C VAL A 13 4.39 13.86 -24.02
N THR A 14 5.47 13.06 -24.05
CA THR A 14 6.03 12.43 -22.83
C THR A 14 6.58 13.45 -21.82
N TYR A 15 6.86 14.67 -22.27
CA TYR A 15 7.36 15.78 -21.45
C TYR A 15 6.28 16.78 -21.04
N ILE A 16 5.06 16.67 -21.56
CA ILE A 16 3.95 17.60 -21.28
C ILE A 16 3.16 17.12 -20.07
N SER A 17 2.84 18.02 -19.15
CA SER A 17 2.01 17.70 -18.00
C SER A 17 0.56 17.39 -18.40
N SER A 18 -0.17 16.62 -17.58
CA SER A 18 -1.58 16.30 -17.83
C SER A 18 -2.47 17.55 -17.91
N GLU A 19 -2.14 18.61 -17.16
CA GLU A 19 -2.86 19.88 -17.17
C GLU A 19 -2.66 20.64 -18.49
N GLU A 20 -1.44 20.67 -19.02
CA GLU A 20 -1.14 21.29 -20.31
C GLU A 20 -1.75 20.50 -21.46
N LEU A 21 -1.68 19.16 -21.42
CA LEU A 21 -2.36 18.29 -22.38
C LEU A 21 -3.86 18.59 -22.46
N GLN A 22 -4.51 18.90 -21.33
CA GLN A 22 -5.92 19.30 -21.33
C GLN A 22 -6.15 20.63 -22.07
N ARG A 23 -5.22 21.59 -22.00
CA ARG A 23 -5.34 22.89 -22.67
C ARG A 23 -5.11 22.80 -24.17
N ILE A 24 -4.26 21.87 -24.62
CA ILE A 24 -3.86 21.74 -26.03
C ILE A 24 -4.51 20.56 -26.76
N ASN A 25 -5.43 19.83 -26.11
CA ASN A 25 -6.04 18.61 -26.68
C ASN A 25 -6.82 18.85 -27.99
N SER A 26 -7.22 20.08 -28.29
CA SER A 26 -7.92 20.44 -29.53
C SER A 26 -6.98 20.81 -30.67
N CYS A 27 -5.68 20.96 -30.41
CA CYS A 27 -4.71 21.44 -31.39
C CYS A 27 -4.25 20.34 -32.36
N ASN A 28 -4.20 19.07 -31.92
CA ASN A 28 -3.74 17.94 -32.73
C ASN A 28 -4.29 16.60 -32.18
N PRO A 29 -4.65 15.61 -33.03
CA PRO A 29 -5.12 14.30 -32.60
C PRO A 29 -4.19 13.56 -31.62
N VAL A 30 -2.87 13.69 -31.77
CA VAL A 30 -1.88 13.08 -30.86
C VAL A 30 -2.03 13.63 -29.44
N PHE A 31 -2.23 14.95 -29.30
CA PHE A 31 -2.47 15.57 -28.00
C PHE A 31 -3.82 15.16 -27.42
N TYR A 32 -4.85 15.01 -28.26
CA TYR A 32 -6.15 14.51 -27.84
C TYR A 32 -6.05 13.09 -27.28
N GLU A 33 -5.40 12.17 -27.99
CA GLU A 33 -5.22 10.78 -27.55
C GLU A 33 -4.38 10.71 -26.27
N ALA A 34 -3.29 11.46 -26.19
CA ALA A 34 -2.46 11.56 -25.00
C ALA A 34 -3.24 12.07 -23.79
N TRP A 35 -4.06 13.10 -23.99
CA TRP A 35 -4.94 13.62 -22.96
C TRP A 35 -5.99 12.59 -22.53
N MET A 36 -6.64 11.89 -23.48
CA MET A 36 -7.60 10.82 -23.19
C MET A 36 -6.95 9.70 -22.37
N LYS A 37 -5.78 9.24 -22.78
CA LYS A 37 -4.99 8.25 -22.06
C LYS A 37 -4.68 8.73 -20.65
N SER A 38 -4.15 9.93 -20.48
CA SER A 38 -3.82 10.46 -19.15
C SER A 38 -5.06 10.59 -18.25
N ARG A 39 -6.16 11.16 -18.77
CA ARG A 39 -7.39 11.43 -18.04
C ARG A 39 -8.11 10.16 -17.58
N TYR A 40 -8.15 9.13 -18.42
CA TYR A 40 -8.95 7.92 -18.17
C TYR A 40 -8.12 6.72 -17.70
N ARG A 41 -6.79 6.81 -17.67
CA ARG A 41 -5.91 5.71 -17.26
C ARG A 41 -6.27 5.12 -15.90
N SER A 42 -6.53 5.97 -14.90
CA SER A 42 -6.84 5.59 -13.54
C SER A 42 -8.14 6.24 -13.10
N LEU A 43 -9.12 5.43 -12.69
CA LEU A 43 -10.43 5.88 -12.29
C LEU A 43 -10.73 5.46 -10.85
N THR A 44 -11.29 6.38 -10.07
CA THR A 44 -11.71 6.12 -8.69
C THR A 44 -13.21 6.32 -8.55
N PHE A 45 -13.91 5.30 -8.09
CA PHE A 45 -15.35 5.28 -7.89
C PHE A 45 -15.71 5.22 -6.40
N VAL A 46 -15.85 6.39 -5.75
CA VAL A 46 -16.07 6.47 -4.29
C VAL A 46 -17.51 6.81 -3.89
N LYS A 47 -18.21 7.58 -4.72
CA LYS A 47 -19.54 8.10 -4.36
C LYS A 47 -20.46 8.22 -5.56
N ARG A 48 -21.76 8.21 -5.29
CA ARG A 48 -22.81 8.43 -6.28
C ARG A 48 -23.16 9.91 -6.38
N ASP A 49 -22.50 10.62 -7.27
CA ASP A 49 -22.86 11.99 -7.66
C ASP A 49 -23.31 12.07 -9.13
N LYS A 50 -23.51 13.30 -9.63
CA LYS A 50 -23.88 13.53 -11.04
C LYS A 50 -22.70 13.28 -11.97
N GLU A 51 -21.48 13.56 -11.52
CA GLU A 51 -20.25 13.41 -12.30
C GLU A 51 -19.95 11.95 -12.56
N MET A 52 -20.03 11.11 -11.52
CA MET A 52 -19.95 9.66 -11.60
C MET A 52 -20.88 9.08 -12.66
N LYS A 53 -22.13 9.55 -12.69
CA LYS A 53 -23.12 9.05 -13.66
C LYS A 53 -22.76 9.44 -15.09
N ARG A 54 -22.29 10.67 -15.30
CA ARG A 54 -21.82 11.13 -16.62
C ARG A 54 -20.59 10.35 -17.04
N LEU A 55 -19.65 10.14 -16.11
CA LEU A 55 -18.45 9.34 -16.32
C LEU A 55 -18.81 7.91 -16.72
N LEU A 56 -19.66 7.20 -15.98
CA LEU A 56 -20.10 5.85 -16.33
C LEU A 56 -20.83 5.79 -17.69
N GLN A 57 -21.61 6.83 -18.02
CA GLN A 57 -22.24 6.92 -19.33
C GLN A 57 -21.21 7.11 -20.45
N HIS A 58 -20.18 7.94 -20.24
CA HIS A 58 -19.08 8.13 -21.19
C HIS A 58 -18.23 6.85 -21.32
N LEU A 59 -17.99 6.14 -20.22
CA LEU A 59 -17.27 4.86 -20.22
C LEU A 59 -18.07 3.70 -20.83
N SER A 60 -19.33 3.93 -21.17
CA SER A 60 -20.08 2.99 -22.00
C SER A 60 -19.69 3.10 -23.48
N ASP A 61 -18.96 4.14 -23.88
CA ASP A 61 -18.31 4.24 -25.18
C ASP A 61 -17.00 3.42 -25.18
N PRO A 62 -16.86 2.42 -26.06
CA PRO A 62 -15.66 1.60 -26.17
C PRO A 62 -14.37 2.40 -26.36
N ASN A 63 -14.41 3.53 -27.08
CA ASN A 63 -13.23 4.35 -27.36
C ASN A 63 -12.69 4.99 -26.08
N VAL A 64 -13.57 5.42 -25.18
CA VAL A 64 -13.17 5.98 -23.88
C VAL A 64 -12.71 4.87 -22.95
N ALA A 65 -13.45 3.75 -22.92
CA ALA A 65 -13.15 2.61 -22.05
C ALA A 65 -11.80 1.93 -22.38
N TYR A 66 -11.37 1.99 -23.65
CA TYR A 66 -10.07 1.50 -24.12
C TYR A 66 -8.88 2.08 -23.35
N HIS A 67 -9.00 3.32 -22.86
CA HIS A 67 -7.91 3.99 -22.16
C HIS A 67 -7.82 3.64 -20.66
N VAL A 68 -8.81 2.93 -20.11
CA VAL A 68 -8.85 2.59 -18.68
C VAL A 68 -7.93 1.40 -18.39
N LYS A 69 -6.93 1.62 -17.55
CA LYS A 69 -5.98 0.59 -17.09
C LYS A 69 -6.12 0.24 -15.62
N LYS A 70 -6.55 1.20 -14.80
CA LYS A 70 -6.69 1.05 -13.36
C LYS A 70 -8.06 1.52 -12.86
N ILE A 71 -8.69 0.71 -12.02
CA ILE A 71 -9.93 1.06 -11.33
C ILE A 71 -9.78 0.87 -9.83
N GLU A 72 -10.19 1.87 -9.08
CA GLU A 72 -10.34 1.82 -7.62
C GLU A 72 -11.81 2.03 -7.26
N LEU A 73 -12.47 0.99 -6.76
CA LEU A 73 -13.87 0.99 -6.42
C LEU A 73 -14.07 0.95 -4.91
N ARG A 74 -14.76 1.95 -4.38
CA ARG A 74 -15.32 1.97 -3.02
C ARG A 74 -16.84 2.01 -3.15
N PRO A 75 -17.53 0.86 -3.04
CA PRO A 75 -18.98 0.83 -3.10
C PRO A 75 -19.59 1.80 -2.11
N TRP A 76 -20.57 2.58 -2.54
CA TRP A 76 -21.18 3.64 -1.73
C TRP A 76 -22.49 3.19 -1.09
N LEU A 77 -22.81 3.80 0.05
CA LEU A 77 -24.13 3.66 0.66
C LEU A 77 -25.19 4.39 -0.17
N VAL A 78 -26.18 3.66 -0.67
CA VAL A 78 -27.39 4.26 -1.23
C VAL A 78 -28.41 4.36 -0.11
N GLN A 79 -28.51 5.53 0.51
CA GLN A 79 -29.51 5.73 1.55
C GLN A 79 -30.94 5.62 0.96
N PRO A 80 -31.89 4.98 1.68
CA PRO A 80 -33.30 5.17 1.41
C PRO A 80 -33.56 6.68 1.50
N ARG A 81 -33.95 7.29 0.38
CA ARG A 81 -34.36 8.68 0.42
C ARG A 81 -35.82 8.67 0.77
N ASP A 82 -36.13 9.03 2.00
CA ASP A 82 -37.49 9.44 2.40
C ASP A 82 -37.75 10.82 1.82
N LYS A 83 -37.71 10.93 0.48
CA LYS A 83 -38.20 12.15 -0.13
C LYS A 83 -39.66 12.28 0.25
N THR A 84 -39.97 13.39 0.88
CA THR A 84 -41.33 13.90 1.00
C THR A 84 -41.99 13.83 -0.38
N PRO A 85 -43.26 13.40 -0.46
CA PRO A 85 -43.95 13.22 -1.74
C PRO A 85 -43.80 14.47 -2.59
N GLN A 86 -43.40 14.30 -3.84
CA GLN A 86 -43.03 15.43 -4.70
C GLN A 86 -44.26 16.23 -5.16
N SER A 87 -45.45 15.64 -5.05
CA SER A 87 -46.73 16.28 -5.37
C SER A 87 -47.75 16.15 -4.23
N LYS A 88 -48.70 17.10 -4.19
CA LYS A 88 -49.86 17.05 -3.27
C LYS A 88 -50.71 15.79 -3.49
N THR A 89 -50.87 15.36 -4.74
CA THR A 89 -51.61 14.13 -5.09
C THR A 89 -50.93 12.88 -4.56
N GLU A 90 -49.59 12.79 -4.66
CA GLU A 90 -48.84 11.67 -4.11
C GLU A 90 -48.97 11.62 -2.57
N ASN A 91 -48.98 12.77 -1.89
CA ASN A 91 -49.24 12.86 -0.46
C ASN A 91 -50.61 12.28 -0.07
N THR A 92 -51.68 12.65 -0.77
CA THR A 92 -53.03 12.14 -0.47
C THR A 92 -53.14 10.65 -0.71
N ILE A 93 -52.60 10.15 -1.83
CA ILE A 93 -52.57 8.71 -2.13
C ILE A 93 -51.78 7.95 -1.06
N VAL A 94 -50.62 8.48 -0.64
CA VAL A 94 -49.83 7.87 0.43
C VAL A 94 -50.60 7.86 1.76
N LYS A 95 -51.36 8.92 2.09
CA LYS A 95 -52.20 8.94 3.29
C LYS A 95 -53.29 7.86 3.24
N VAL A 96 -54.01 7.74 2.13
CA VAL A 96 -55.05 6.71 1.94
C VAL A 96 -54.43 5.31 2.02
N LEU A 97 -53.34 5.06 1.32
CA LEU A 97 -52.68 3.74 1.32
C LEU A 97 -52.06 3.38 2.67
N LYS A 98 -51.66 4.36 3.48
CA LYS A 98 -51.23 4.12 4.86
C LYS A 98 -52.36 3.64 5.78
N VAL A 99 -53.61 4.01 5.49
CA VAL A 99 -54.77 3.49 6.23
C VAL A 99 -54.93 1.99 5.97
N PHE A 100 -54.69 1.54 4.74
CA PHE A 100 -54.80 0.13 4.36
C PHE A 100 -53.55 -0.70 4.67
N ASP A 101 -52.36 -0.13 4.60
CA ASP A 101 -51.09 -0.77 4.94
C ASP A 101 -50.20 0.22 5.72
N PRO A 102 -50.10 0.07 7.07
CA PRO A 102 -49.23 0.91 7.90
C PRO A 102 -47.75 0.89 7.47
N HIS A 103 -47.30 -0.16 6.77
CA HIS A 103 -45.93 -0.33 6.28
C HIS A 103 -45.76 0.10 4.80
N TYR A 104 -46.78 0.65 4.15
CA TYR A 104 -46.75 1.03 2.74
C TYR A 104 -45.55 1.93 2.39
N THR A 105 -45.26 2.96 3.21
CA THR A 105 -44.15 3.87 2.95
C THR A 105 -42.78 3.19 3.04
N LYS A 106 -42.61 2.25 3.98
CA LYS A 106 -41.38 1.47 4.11
C LYS A 106 -41.18 0.57 2.89
N LYS A 107 -42.18 -0.23 2.52
CA LYS A 107 -42.14 -1.08 1.30
C LYS A 107 -41.87 -0.27 0.04
N LYS A 108 -42.51 0.90 -0.12
CA LYS A 108 -42.30 1.80 -1.27
C LYS A 108 -40.90 2.41 -1.27
N ALA A 109 -40.36 2.79 -0.12
CA ALA A 109 -38.99 3.27 0.02
C ALA A 109 -37.96 2.18 -0.32
N ASP A 110 -38.17 0.96 0.17
CA ASP A 110 -37.34 -0.22 -0.11
C ASP A 110 -37.36 -0.57 -1.60
N HIS A 111 -38.55 -0.59 -2.23
CA HIS A 111 -38.67 -0.82 -3.67
C HIS A 111 -37.93 0.26 -4.49
N ARG A 112 -38.03 1.54 -4.09
CA ARG A 112 -37.29 2.63 -4.72
C ARG A 112 -35.79 2.52 -4.51
N LEU A 113 -35.36 2.03 -3.35
CA LEU A 113 -33.95 1.76 -3.06
C LEU A 113 -33.44 0.64 -3.97
N GLN A 114 -34.13 -0.50 -4.02
CA GLN A 114 -33.80 -1.64 -4.89
C GLN A 114 -33.75 -1.24 -6.36
N LYS A 115 -34.72 -0.47 -6.86
CA LYS A 115 -34.70 0.08 -8.22
C LYS A 115 -33.49 0.99 -8.48
N ARG A 116 -33.03 1.75 -7.48
CA ARG A 116 -31.83 2.60 -7.59
C ARG A 116 -30.55 1.77 -7.58
N LEU A 117 -30.47 0.76 -6.71
CA LEU A 117 -29.35 -0.19 -6.65
C LEU A 117 -29.21 -0.93 -8.00
N GLY A 118 -30.31 -1.48 -8.52
CA GLY A 118 -30.32 -2.15 -9.82
C GLY A 118 -29.87 -1.25 -10.97
N LYS A 119 -30.30 0.02 -10.98
CA LYS A 119 -29.84 1.00 -12.00
C LYS A 119 -28.35 1.30 -11.90
N ASP A 120 -27.82 1.47 -10.70
CA ASP A 120 -26.39 1.74 -10.50
C ASP A 120 -25.55 0.51 -10.86
N LYS A 121 -25.95 -0.67 -10.38
CA LYS A 121 -25.34 -1.95 -10.73
C LYS A 121 -25.27 -2.11 -12.25
N HIS A 122 -26.39 -1.91 -12.94
CA HIS A 122 -26.42 -2.03 -14.40
C HIS A 122 -25.46 -1.05 -15.08
N ARG A 123 -25.43 0.22 -14.68
CA ARG A 123 -24.53 1.23 -15.28
C ARG A 123 -23.05 0.90 -15.09
N VAL A 124 -22.67 0.51 -13.88
CA VAL A 124 -21.29 0.13 -13.58
C VAL A 124 -20.88 -1.11 -14.38
N LEU A 125 -21.73 -2.15 -14.39
CA LEU A 125 -21.45 -3.36 -15.15
C LEU A 125 -21.39 -3.12 -16.66
N THR A 126 -22.26 -2.25 -17.20
CA THR A 126 -22.22 -1.87 -18.62
C THR A 126 -20.91 -1.18 -18.97
N ALA A 127 -20.42 -0.27 -18.11
CA ALA A 127 -19.12 0.38 -18.31
C ALA A 127 -17.95 -0.62 -18.17
N PHE A 128 -17.97 -1.49 -17.14
CA PHE A 128 -16.92 -2.48 -16.89
C PHE A 128 -16.72 -3.44 -18.07
N LYS A 129 -17.82 -3.86 -18.71
CA LYS A 129 -17.78 -4.71 -19.90
C LYS A 129 -16.99 -4.11 -21.07
N GLN A 130 -16.91 -2.78 -21.18
CA GLN A 130 -16.17 -2.11 -22.26
C GLN A 130 -14.66 -1.98 -21.98
N MET A 131 -14.25 -2.14 -20.71
CA MET A 131 -12.88 -1.92 -20.25
C MET A 131 -12.02 -3.19 -20.43
N HIS A 132 -11.71 -3.53 -21.67
CA HIS A 132 -10.97 -4.74 -22.03
C HIS A 132 -9.45 -4.64 -21.84
N ARG A 133 -8.93 -3.46 -21.47
CA ARG A 133 -7.49 -3.22 -21.19
C ARG A 133 -7.21 -2.97 -19.71
N LEU A 134 -8.12 -3.38 -18.83
CA LEU A 134 -7.94 -3.21 -17.40
C LEU A 134 -6.84 -4.15 -16.88
N GLU A 135 -5.79 -3.56 -16.32
CA GLU A 135 -4.62 -4.25 -15.78
C GLU A 135 -4.65 -4.28 -14.24
N GLU A 136 -5.23 -3.25 -13.61
CA GLU A 136 -5.27 -3.10 -12.16
C GLU A 136 -6.70 -2.86 -11.66
N TYR A 137 -7.12 -3.66 -10.66
CA TYR A 137 -8.41 -3.50 -10.03
C TYR A 137 -8.29 -3.51 -8.51
N SER A 138 -8.90 -2.53 -7.86
CA SER A 138 -8.98 -2.43 -6.41
C SER A 138 -10.44 -2.29 -5.99
N ILE A 139 -10.87 -3.11 -5.03
CA ILE A 139 -12.17 -2.99 -4.38
C ILE A 139 -11.98 -2.89 -2.87
N ASP A 140 -12.44 -1.78 -2.29
CA ASP A 140 -12.20 -1.43 -0.90
C ASP A 140 -13.52 -1.27 -0.11
N TRP A 141 -13.71 -2.17 0.84
CA TRP A 141 -14.77 -2.13 1.84
C TRP A 141 -14.34 -1.28 3.03
N ASP A 142 -15.08 -0.21 3.30
CA ASP A 142 -14.90 0.62 4.47
C ASP A 142 -15.74 0.09 5.64
N ASP A 143 -15.10 -0.54 6.62
CA ASP A 143 -15.73 -1.09 7.82
C ASP A 143 -16.49 -0.03 8.65
N THR A 144 -16.19 1.26 8.47
CA THR A 144 -16.79 2.36 9.24
C THR A 144 -18.09 2.89 8.65
N VAL A 145 -18.33 2.64 7.36
CA VAL A 145 -19.50 3.12 6.63
C VAL A 145 -20.45 1.95 6.36
N GLY A 146 -21.76 2.17 6.46
CA GLY A 146 -22.73 1.15 6.04
C GLY A 146 -22.65 0.91 4.53
N HIS A 147 -22.84 -0.32 4.06
CA HIS A 147 -22.82 -0.64 2.62
C HIS A 147 -23.94 -1.57 2.18
N HIS A 148 -24.19 -1.59 0.87
CA HIS A 148 -25.09 -2.58 0.26
C HIS A 148 -24.28 -3.79 -0.22
N PRO A 149 -24.46 -4.99 0.39
CA PRO A 149 -23.72 -6.19 0.00
C PRO A 149 -23.98 -6.60 -1.46
N GLU A 150 -25.11 -6.20 -2.03
CA GLU A 150 -25.46 -6.43 -3.43
C GLU A 150 -24.45 -5.81 -4.42
N PHE A 151 -23.84 -4.68 -4.07
CA PHE A 151 -22.81 -4.06 -4.91
C PHE A 151 -21.52 -4.86 -4.89
N PHE A 152 -21.06 -5.31 -3.72
CA PHE A 152 -19.89 -6.19 -3.65
C PHE A 152 -20.12 -7.48 -4.42
N LYS A 153 -21.28 -8.13 -4.28
CA LYS A 153 -21.63 -9.31 -5.08
C LYS A 153 -21.61 -9.03 -6.58
N ALA A 154 -22.06 -7.85 -6.99
CA ALA A 154 -22.11 -7.47 -8.40
C ALA A 154 -20.74 -7.11 -8.98
N PHE A 155 -19.89 -6.46 -8.20
CA PHE A 155 -18.64 -5.86 -8.67
C PHE A 155 -17.39 -6.66 -8.30
N LEU A 156 -17.53 -7.77 -7.57
CA LEU A 156 -16.42 -8.67 -7.26
C LEU A 156 -16.29 -9.72 -8.36
N ALA A 157 -16.90 -10.90 -8.21
CA ALA A 157 -16.69 -12.01 -9.14
C ALA A 157 -17.07 -11.69 -10.60
N PRO A 158 -18.25 -11.11 -10.92
CA PRO A 158 -18.61 -10.84 -12.32
C PRO A 158 -17.67 -9.85 -13.02
N ALA A 159 -17.10 -8.90 -12.27
CA ALA A 159 -16.15 -7.94 -12.82
C ALA A 159 -14.80 -8.63 -13.09
N LEU A 160 -14.32 -9.43 -12.13
CA LEU A 160 -13.08 -10.19 -12.28
C LEU A 160 -13.13 -11.20 -13.42
N GLU A 161 -14.27 -11.88 -13.62
CA GLU A 161 -14.48 -12.80 -14.74
C GLU A 161 -14.40 -12.07 -16.10
N ASN A 162 -14.84 -10.81 -16.17
CA ASN A 162 -14.76 -10.01 -17.39
C ASN A 162 -13.31 -9.62 -17.76
N TRP A 163 -12.38 -9.64 -16.79
CA TRP A 163 -10.99 -9.20 -16.96
C TRP A 163 -9.97 -10.31 -16.70
N SER A 164 -10.41 -11.57 -16.70
CA SER A 164 -9.61 -12.74 -16.29
C SER A 164 -8.26 -12.86 -16.98
N ASP A 165 -8.20 -12.44 -18.24
CA ASP A 165 -7.05 -12.63 -19.11
C ASP A 165 -6.17 -11.38 -19.23
N GLN A 166 -6.48 -10.31 -18.51
CA GLN A 166 -5.76 -9.03 -18.59
C GLN A 166 -5.35 -8.49 -17.23
N LEU A 167 -6.04 -8.89 -16.16
CA LEU A 167 -5.78 -8.38 -14.83
C LEU A 167 -4.43 -8.88 -14.30
N VAL A 168 -3.52 -7.94 -14.02
CA VAL A 168 -2.17 -8.18 -13.51
C VAL A 168 -2.10 -7.90 -12.01
N CYS A 169 -2.84 -6.90 -11.53
CA CYS A 169 -2.86 -6.51 -10.12
C CYS A 169 -4.29 -6.47 -9.58
N LEU A 170 -4.49 -7.10 -8.42
CA LEU A 170 -5.77 -7.15 -7.73
C LEU A 170 -5.61 -6.82 -6.25
N THR A 171 -6.30 -5.77 -5.79
CA THR A 171 -6.43 -5.40 -4.38
C THR A 171 -7.86 -5.63 -3.91
N VAL A 172 -8.03 -6.46 -2.88
CA VAL A 172 -9.34 -6.84 -2.35
C VAL A 172 -9.41 -6.59 -0.86
N LYS A 173 -10.37 -5.76 -0.45
CA LYS A 173 -10.81 -5.61 0.93
C LYS A 173 -12.32 -5.73 0.92
N VAL A 174 -12.87 -6.88 1.29
CA VAL A 174 -14.31 -7.19 1.19
C VAL A 174 -14.78 -8.02 2.37
N PRO A 175 -16.09 -8.02 2.69
CA PRO A 175 -16.60 -8.84 3.78
C PRO A 175 -16.30 -10.33 3.57
N PRO A 176 -15.93 -11.09 4.62
CA PRO A 176 -15.59 -12.50 4.47
C PRO A 176 -16.68 -13.34 3.81
N ARG A 177 -17.95 -13.00 4.08
CA ARG A 177 -19.14 -13.64 3.46
C ARG A 177 -19.22 -13.49 1.93
N MET A 178 -18.37 -12.66 1.32
CA MET A 178 -18.30 -12.47 -0.13
C MET A 178 -17.17 -13.27 -0.78
N LEU A 179 -16.25 -13.85 0.02
CA LEU A 179 -15.06 -14.52 -0.49
C LEU A 179 -15.37 -15.81 -1.22
N ASP A 180 -16.46 -16.51 -0.86
CA ASP A 180 -16.88 -17.73 -1.56
C ASP A 180 -17.13 -17.50 -3.05
N ALA A 181 -17.51 -16.28 -3.43
CA ALA A 181 -17.69 -15.92 -4.83
C ALA A 181 -16.37 -15.95 -5.63
N LEU A 182 -15.22 -15.76 -4.97
CA LEU A 182 -13.90 -15.77 -5.61
C LEU A 182 -13.44 -17.18 -5.99
N ALA A 183 -13.92 -18.23 -5.33
CA ALA A 183 -13.45 -19.61 -5.55
C ALA A 183 -13.57 -20.07 -7.02
N ARG A 184 -14.53 -19.50 -7.77
CA ARG A 184 -14.78 -19.81 -9.18
C ARG A 184 -14.00 -18.93 -10.15
N VAL A 185 -13.50 -17.79 -9.69
CA VAL A 185 -12.75 -16.84 -10.52
C VAL A 185 -11.39 -17.46 -10.88
N ARG A 186 -10.95 -17.24 -12.12
CA ARG A 186 -9.63 -17.63 -12.62
C ARG A 186 -8.98 -16.38 -13.23
N LEU A 187 -7.78 -16.06 -12.78
CA LEU A 187 -7.04 -14.87 -13.23
C LEU A 187 -5.65 -15.33 -13.68
N SER A 188 -5.55 -15.75 -14.94
CA SER A 188 -4.39 -16.48 -15.47
C SER A 188 -3.11 -15.63 -15.56
N LYS A 189 -3.26 -14.30 -15.57
CA LYS A 189 -2.16 -13.33 -15.63
C LYS A 189 -1.97 -12.53 -14.34
N LEU A 190 -2.63 -12.93 -13.24
CA LEU A 190 -2.52 -12.17 -12.01
C LEU A 190 -1.16 -12.40 -11.37
N GLU A 191 -0.33 -11.36 -11.38
CA GLU A 191 1.02 -11.37 -10.84
C GLU A 191 1.04 -10.82 -9.41
N THR A 192 0.22 -9.79 -9.12
CA THR A 192 0.17 -9.14 -7.81
C THR A 192 -1.21 -9.30 -7.18
N PHE A 193 -1.25 -9.93 -6.00
CA PHE A 193 -2.46 -10.04 -5.20
C PHE A 193 -2.28 -9.43 -3.82
N ILE A 194 -3.15 -8.48 -3.48
CA ILE A 194 -3.19 -7.79 -2.20
C ILE A 194 -4.55 -8.04 -1.56
N TYR A 195 -4.55 -8.70 -0.41
CA TYR A 195 -5.77 -8.98 0.33
C TYR A 195 -5.74 -8.36 1.73
N HIS A 196 -6.79 -7.61 2.05
CA HIS A 196 -7.00 -7.03 3.36
C HIS A 196 -8.09 -7.83 4.10
N PHE A 197 -7.71 -8.53 5.16
CA PHE A 197 -8.64 -9.19 6.07
C PHE A 197 -9.39 -8.15 6.89
N CYS A 198 -10.71 -8.11 6.74
CA CYS A 198 -11.63 -7.31 7.54
C CYS A 198 -12.79 -8.19 8.04
N THR A 199 -12.56 -8.91 9.14
CA THR A 199 -13.55 -9.87 9.67
C THR A 199 -14.57 -9.26 10.62
N GLY A 200 -14.33 -8.04 11.12
CA GLY A 200 -15.19 -7.40 12.11
C GLY A 200 -15.38 -8.28 13.34
N HIS A 201 -16.65 -8.48 13.73
CA HIS A 201 -17.05 -9.29 14.89
C HIS A 201 -17.45 -10.73 14.55
N LEU A 202 -17.07 -11.25 13.37
CA LEU A 202 -17.35 -12.64 13.03
C LEU A 202 -16.63 -13.59 14.00
N SER A 203 -17.29 -14.70 14.33
CA SER A 203 -16.67 -15.74 15.15
C SER A 203 -15.56 -16.47 14.38
N SER A 204 -14.58 -17.02 15.10
CA SER A 204 -13.49 -17.81 14.51
C SER A 204 -14.00 -18.94 13.58
N LYS A 205 -15.14 -19.55 13.91
CA LYS A 205 -15.80 -20.57 13.06
C LYS A 205 -16.31 -19.97 11.75
N GLU A 206 -17.04 -18.85 11.78
CA GLU A 206 -17.53 -18.18 10.56
C GLU A 206 -16.37 -17.69 9.67
N ILE A 207 -15.30 -17.19 10.29
CA ILE A 207 -14.08 -16.78 9.57
C ILE A 207 -13.46 -18.01 8.89
N ALA A 208 -13.32 -19.12 9.61
CA ALA A 208 -12.79 -20.37 9.08
C ALA A 208 -13.60 -20.90 7.89
N ASP A 209 -14.93 -20.88 7.98
CA ASP A 209 -15.83 -21.37 6.93
C ASP A 209 -15.73 -20.51 5.66
N THR A 210 -15.72 -19.19 5.82
CA THR A 210 -15.62 -18.24 4.68
C THR A 210 -14.23 -18.17 4.03
N HIS A 211 -13.17 -18.53 4.76
CA HIS A 211 -11.82 -18.55 4.21
C HIS A 211 -11.52 -19.76 3.33
N ASP A 212 -12.32 -20.83 3.37
CA ASP A 212 -12.04 -22.01 2.54
C ASP A 212 -12.22 -21.70 1.04
N GLY A 213 -13.25 -20.95 0.66
CA GLY A 213 -13.43 -20.47 -0.72
C GLY A 213 -12.32 -19.50 -1.16
N PHE A 214 -11.88 -18.63 -0.26
CA PHE A 214 -10.75 -17.73 -0.49
C PHE A 214 -9.44 -18.50 -0.75
N ILE A 215 -9.15 -19.52 0.04
CA ILE A 215 -7.92 -20.32 -0.10
C ILE A 215 -7.90 -21.05 -1.45
N VAL A 216 -9.05 -21.57 -1.89
CA VAL A 216 -9.19 -22.15 -3.24
C VAL A 216 -8.85 -21.12 -4.30
N PHE A 217 -9.40 -19.90 -4.19
CA PHE A 217 -9.09 -18.82 -5.12
C PHE A 217 -7.59 -18.52 -5.19
N VAL A 218 -6.92 -18.31 -4.04
CA VAL A 218 -5.49 -17.99 -4.01
C VAL A 218 -4.66 -19.12 -4.61
N ASN A 219 -4.96 -20.38 -4.30
CA ASN A 219 -4.25 -21.53 -4.86
C ASN A 219 -4.45 -21.69 -6.39
N ASN A 220 -5.53 -21.16 -6.97
CA ASN A 220 -5.70 -21.13 -8.42
C ASN A 220 -4.76 -20.12 -9.12
N LEU A 221 -4.09 -19.23 -8.36
CA LEU A 221 -3.11 -18.27 -8.86
C LEU A 221 -1.69 -18.85 -8.91
N LYS A 222 -1.51 -20.14 -8.59
CA LYS A 222 -0.19 -20.80 -8.46
C LYS A 222 0.76 -20.52 -9.63
N ASP A 223 0.24 -20.46 -10.86
CA ASP A 223 1.06 -20.42 -12.08
C ASP A 223 1.46 -19.00 -12.50
N SER A 224 0.86 -17.97 -11.91
CA SER A 224 1.04 -16.56 -12.29
C SER A 224 1.54 -15.67 -11.15
N LEU A 225 1.24 -16.01 -9.89
CA LEU A 225 1.44 -15.12 -8.77
C LEU A 225 2.94 -14.89 -8.47
N GLU A 226 3.35 -13.62 -8.56
CA GLU A 226 4.71 -13.16 -8.25
C GLU A 226 4.80 -12.41 -6.91
N SER A 227 3.73 -11.71 -6.51
CA SER A 227 3.66 -10.91 -5.30
C SER A 227 2.38 -11.19 -4.51
N LEU A 228 2.52 -11.60 -3.25
CA LEU A 228 1.43 -11.86 -2.33
C LEU A 228 1.51 -10.95 -1.11
N THR A 229 0.48 -10.13 -0.90
CA THR A 229 0.35 -9.27 0.29
C THR A 229 -0.89 -9.65 1.08
N PHE A 230 -0.69 -9.99 2.34
CA PHE A 230 -1.75 -10.15 3.32
C PHE A 230 -1.65 -9.09 4.39
N ALA A 231 -2.69 -8.26 4.49
CA ALA A 231 -2.82 -7.25 5.51
C ALA A 231 -4.07 -7.52 6.34
N SER A 232 -4.04 -7.34 7.65
CA SER A 232 -5.23 -7.44 8.48
C SER A 232 -5.55 -6.12 9.13
N THR A 233 -6.84 -5.81 9.24
CA THR A 233 -7.32 -4.59 9.88
C THR A 233 -7.47 -4.81 11.38
N TYR A 234 -7.37 -3.72 12.15
CA TYR A 234 -7.61 -3.73 13.59
C TYR A 234 -9.04 -4.17 13.97
N THR A 235 -9.98 -4.11 13.03
CA THR A 235 -11.38 -4.51 13.23
C THR A 235 -11.56 -6.04 13.28
N SER A 236 -10.55 -6.83 12.91
CA SER A 236 -10.65 -8.28 12.72
C SER A 236 -10.39 -9.10 14.01
N GLN A 237 -11.27 -8.99 15.01
CA GLN A 237 -10.98 -9.41 16.40
C GLN A 237 -10.62 -10.90 16.60
N GLU A 238 -11.27 -11.81 15.89
CA GLU A 238 -11.11 -13.28 16.04
C GLU A 238 -10.36 -13.91 14.84
N LEU A 239 -9.66 -13.09 14.06
CA LEU A 239 -8.91 -13.55 12.89
C LEU A 239 -7.67 -14.34 13.29
N ASP A 240 -7.48 -15.51 12.68
CA ASP A 240 -6.21 -16.24 12.70
C ASP A 240 -5.81 -16.66 11.27
N ILE A 241 -4.76 -16.03 10.76
CA ILE A 241 -4.24 -16.25 9.41
C ILE A 241 -3.38 -17.53 9.33
N SER A 242 -3.03 -18.13 10.48
CA SER A 242 -2.21 -19.36 10.51
C SER A 242 -2.84 -20.51 9.71
N ARG A 243 -4.18 -20.60 9.72
CA ARG A 243 -4.93 -21.58 8.91
C ARG A 243 -4.76 -21.33 7.42
N VAL A 244 -4.72 -20.08 6.99
CA VAL A 244 -4.54 -19.71 5.57
C VAL A 244 -3.18 -20.20 5.10
N PHE A 245 -2.09 -19.84 5.80
CA PHE A 245 -0.74 -20.26 5.41
C PHE A 245 -0.53 -21.78 5.41
N ARG A 246 -1.19 -22.51 6.33
CA ARG A 246 -1.16 -23.98 6.34
C ARG A 246 -1.75 -24.61 5.08
N LYS A 247 -2.79 -23.99 4.50
CA LYS A 247 -3.53 -24.51 3.35
C LYS A 247 -3.09 -23.91 2.00
N LEU A 248 -2.30 -22.83 2.01
CA LEU A 248 -1.72 -22.29 0.79
C LEU A 248 -0.74 -23.30 0.18
N GLY A 249 -0.70 -23.35 -1.15
CA GLY A 249 0.11 -24.25 -1.96
C GLY A 249 1.55 -23.77 -2.19
N HIS A 250 2.15 -24.25 -3.27
CA HIS A 250 3.42 -23.76 -3.78
C HIS A 250 3.18 -22.86 -5.00
N PHE A 251 3.88 -21.74 -5.07
CA PHE A 251 3.78 -20.69 -6.08
C PHE A 251 5.15 -20.52 -6.76
N PRO A 252 5.42 -21.23 -7.88
CA PRO A 252 6.73 -21.27 -8.55
C PRO A 252 7.22 -19.94 -9.13
N LYS A 253 6.45 -18.86 -9.05
CA LYS A 253 6.87 -17.52 -9.49
C LYS A 253 6.91 -16.50 -8.36
N LEU A 254 6.63 -16.91 -7.13
CA LEU A 254 6.51 -16.01 -5.99
C LEU A 254 7.88 -15.44 -5.60
N LYS A 255 8.05 -14.14 -5.87
CA LYS A 255 9.24 -13.36 -5.57
C LYS A 255 9.05 -12.47 -4.35
N LYS A 256 7.81 -12.03 -4.07
CA LYS A 256 7.50 -11.06 -3.02
C LYS A 256 6.42 -11.56 -2.08
N VAL A 257 6.68 -11.46 -0.78
CA VAL A 257 5.69 -11.75 0.26
C VAL A 257 5.66 -10.61 1.27
N THR A 258 4.46 -10.08 1.51
CA THR A 258 4.21 -9.07 2.54
C THR A 258 3.17 -9.59 3.53
N LEU A 259 3.49 -9.50 4.82
CA LEU A 259 2.57 -9.78 5.91
C LEU A 259 2.47 -8.55 6.83
N SER A 260 1.26 -8.00 6.94
CA SER A 260 0.94 -6.90 7.84
C SER A 260 -0.16 -7.30 8.82
N ILE A 261 0.19 -7.45 10.09
CA ILE A 261 -0.78 -7.76 11.16
C ILE A 261 -0.65 -6.78 12.32
N PRO A 262 -1.65 -6.65 13.22
CA PRO A 262 -1.51 -5.83 14.42
C PRO A 262 -0.24 -6.16 15.20
N PHE A 263 0.37 -5.14 15.79
CA PHE A 263 1.64 -5.29 16.51
C PHE A 263 1.61 -6.30 17.67
N ASP A 264 0.43 -6.66 18.17
CA ASP A 264 0.27 -7.67 19.22
C ASP A 264 0.37 -9.11 18.69
N GLY A 265 0.47 -9.28 17.36
CA GLY A 265 0.69 -10.54 16.67
C GLY A 265 -0.44 -11.56 16.72
N GLY A 266 -1.52 -11.31 17.46
CA GLY A 266 -2.50 -12.35 17.70
C GLY A 266 -3.44 -12.64 16.51
N HIS A 267 -3.20 -12.07 15.32
CA HIS A 267 -3.78 -12.56 14.06
C HIS A 267 -2.97 -13.71 13.43
N LEU A 268 -1.86 -14.11 14.07
CA LEU A 268 -1.00 -15.19 13.66
C LEU A 268 -0.65 -16.04 14.89
N SER A 269 -1.60 -16.88 15.33
CA SER A 269 -1.45 -17.71 16.53
C SER A 269 -0.26 -18.67 16.45
N ASN A 270 0.09 -19.12 15.24
CA ASN A 270 1.24 -19.98 15.00
C ASN A 270 2.11 -19.42 13.87
N PRO A 271 3.13 -18.62 14.20
CA PRO A 271 4.06 -18.06 13.22
C PRO A 271 4.79 -19.10 12.36
N MET A 272 4.95 -20.34 12.86
CA MET A 272 5.61 -21.41 12.11
C MET A 272 4.86 -21.79 10.84
N THR A 273 3.53 -21.60 10.80
CA THR A 273 2.76 -21.82 9.56
C THR A 273 3.22 -20.89 8.44
N PHE A 274 3.56 -19.65 8.77
CA PHE A 274 4.12 -18.69 7.82
C PHE A 274 5.59 -18.98 7.51
N VAL A 275 6.39 -19.40 8.50
CA VAL A 275 7.77 -19.85 8.26
C VAL A 275 7.79 -20.99 7.25
N HIS A 276 6.99 -22.04 7.44
CA HIS A 276 6.89 -23.14 6.47
C HIS A 276 6.44 -22.68 5.07
N PHE A 277 5.59 -21.65 5.00
CA PHE A 277 5.22 -21.04 3.74
C PHE A 277 6.41 -20.34 3.07
N LEU A 278 7.21 -19.55 3.81
CA LEU A 278 8.42 -18.90 3.27
C LEU A 278 9.45 -19.94 2.81
N GLU A 279 9.72 -20.94 3.65
CA GLU A 279 10.66 -22.04 3.39
C GLU A 279 10.36 -22.77 2.08
N ARG A 280 9.06 -23.00 1.79
CA ARG A 280 8.61 -23.62 0.55
C ARG A 280 8.92 -22.80 -0.70
N HIS A 281 9.12 -21.48 -0.57
CA HIS A 281 9.43 -20.56 -1.66
C HIS A 281 10.86 -20.04 -1.60
N ARG A 282 11.70 -20.65 -0.75
CA ARG A 282 13.03 -20.13 -0.41
C ARG A 282 13.86 -19.71 -1.62
N SER A 283 13.91 -20.55 -2.65
CA SER A 283 14.79 -20.37 -3.81
C SER A 283 14.41 -19.19 -4.72
N MET A 284 13.20 -18.64 -4.57
CA MET A 284 12.63 -17.65 -5.49
C MET A 284 12.33 -16.30 -4.82
N LEU A 285 12.20 -16.29 -3.48
CA LEU A 285 11.88 -15.09 -2.72
C LEU A 285 13.03 -14.07 -2.82
N ARG A 286 12.65 -12.87 -3.26
CA ARG A 286 13.50 -11.68 -3.39
C ARG A 286 13.13 -10.59 -2.42
N GLU A 287 11.86 -10.50 -2.03
CA GLU A 287 11.37 -9.49 -1.09
C GLU A 287 10.52 -10.12 0.01
N ILE A 288 10.90 -9.84 1.26
CA ILE A 288 10.12 -10.18 2.46
C ILE A 288 9.80 -8.88 3.20
N ASN A 289 8.52 -8.63 3.43
CA ASN A 289 8.05 -7.49 4.20
C ASN A 289 7.17 -7.93 5.38
N LEU A 290 7.61 -7.64 6.60
CA LEU A 290 6.92 -7.91 7.85
C LEU A 290 6.61 -6.58 8.54
N SER A 291 5.43 -6.04 8.32
CA SER A 291 5.00 -4.76 8.90
C SER A 291 3.97 -4.97 10.01
N THR A 292 3.79 -3.96 10.87
CA THR A 292 2.67 -3.98 11.81
C THR A 292 1.59 -2.96 11.47
N SER A 293 0.39 -3.22 11.96
CA SER A 293 -0.73 -2.28 11.94
C SER A 293 -1.16 -1.91 13.35
N ARG A 294 -2.09 -0.95 13.45
CA ARG A 294 -2.75 -0.63 14.72
C ARG A 294 -3.44 -1.87 15.29
N CYS A 295 -3.41 -1.97 16.62
CA CYS A 295 -4.08 -3.02 17.38
C CYS A 295 -5.37 -2.49 18.02
N CYS A 296 -6.36 -3.37 18.17
CA CYS A 296 -7.54 -3.13 18.99
C CYS A 296 -7.47 -3.89 20.31
N VAL A 297 -8.17 -3.38 21.31
CA VAL A 297 -8.37 -4.10 22.57
C VAL A 297 -9.06 -5.42 22.28
N ARG A 298 -8.40 -6.53 22.61
CA ARG A 298 -8.98 -7.87 22.51
C ARG A 298 -9.85 -8.16 23.72
N ASN A 299 -10.92 -8.92 23.50
CA ASN A 299 -11.76 -9.41 24.59
C ASN A 299 -11.06 -10.50 25.42
N LYS A 300 -10.07 -11.17 24.83
CA LYS A 300 -9.27 -12.22 25.49
C LYS A 300 -7.79 -11.89 25.37
N PRO A 301 -7.02 -11.98 26.47
CA PRO A 301 -5.57 -11.87 26.38
C PRO A 301 -5.04 -13.01 25.51
N GLY A 302 -4.23 -12.64 24.50
CA GLY A 302 -3.49 -13.61 23.71
C GLY A 302 -2.30 -14.17 24.50
N ASP A 303 -1.59 -15.11 23.89
CA ASP A 303 -0.29 -15.53 24.38
C ASP A 303 0.65 -14.30 24.40
N PRO A 304 1.31 -13.98 25.54
CA PRO A 304 2.24 -12.87 25.62
C PRO A 304 3.37 -12.97 24.58
N GLU A 305 3.71 -14.17 24.09
CA GLU A 305 4.72 -14.36 23.05
C GLU A 305 4.28 -13.92 21.65
N TYR A 306 2.98 -13.70 21.41
CA TYR A 306 2.49 -13.27 20.10
C TYR A 306 3.05 -11.91 19.69
N ILE A 307 3.36 -11.03 20.64
CA ILE A 307 3.96 -9.73 20.34
C ILE A 307 5.31 -9.86 19.60
N ASN A 308 6.01 -10.98 19.79
CA ASN A 308 7.31 -11.26 19.18
C ASN A 308 7.19 -12.06 17.87
N TRP A 309 6.02 -12.03 17.19
CA TRP A 309 5.77 -12.85 16.01
C TRP A 309 6.82 -12.65 14.89
N ILE A 310 7.31 -11.41 14.68
CA ILE A 310 8.36 -11.11 13.71
C ILE A 310 9.67 -11.80 14.09
N GLN A 311 10.11 -11.67 15.35
CA GLN A 311 11.32 -12.32 15.85
C GLN A 311 11.19 -13.83 15.79
N ARG A 312 10.00 -14.37 16.09
CA ARG A 312 9.74 -15.81 15.96
C ARG A 312 9.85 -16.27 14.51
N ILE A 313 9.37 -15.49 13.54
CA ILE A 313 9.54 -15.83 12.12
C ILE A 313 11.02 -15.81 11.74
N LEU A 314 11.70 -14.67 11.95
CA LEU A 314 13.09 -14.49 11.54
C LEU A 314 14.03 -15.47 12.25
N GLY A 315 13.81 -15.70 13.55
CA GLY A 315 14.64 -16.59 14.35
C GLY A 315 14.45 -18.07 14.06
N SER A 316 13.36 -18.45 13.40
CA SER A 316 13.09 -19.83 12.99
C SER A 316 13.66 -20.19 11.63
N ILE A 317 14.09 -19.20 10.84
CA ILE A 317 14.70 -19.43 9.53
C ILE A 317 16.16 -19.78 9.77
N GLN A 318 16.54 -21.02 9.42
CA GLN A 318 17.89 -21.56 9.67
C GLN A 318 18.77 -21.62 8.42
N THR A 319 18.18 -21.51 7.22
CA THR A 319 18.92 -21.58 5.95
C THR A 319 18.63 -20.33 5.12
N PRO A 320 19.65 -19.73 4.46
CA PRO A 320 19.50 -18.50 3.73
C PRO A 320 18.50 -18.59 2.57
N PHE A 321 17.88 -17.46 2.24
CA PHE A 321 17.18 -17.21 1.00
C PHE A 321 18.18 -16.74 -0.05
N PRO A 322 18.53 -17.58 -1.05
CA PRO A 322 19.64 -17.28 -1.97
C PRO A 322 19.39 -16.07 -2.89
N GLN A 323 18.15 -15.63 -3.04
CA GLN A 323 17.78 -14.49 -3.90
C GLN A 323 17.23 -13.29 -3.11
N LEU A 324 17.30 -13.28 -1.78
CA LEU A 324 16.69 -12.23 -0.96
C LEU A 324 17.45 -10.92 -1.09
N GLN A 325 16.84 -9.96 -1.76
CA GLN A 325 17.39 -8.63 -2.05
C GLN A 325 16.79 -7.56 -1.14
N THR A 326 15.50 -7.67 -0.82
CA THR A 326 14.78 -6.67 -0.04
C THR A 326 14.23 -7.27 1.23
N LEU A 327 14.59 -6.67 2.36
CA LEU A 327 14.02 -6.97 3.66
C LEU A 327 13.38 -5.71 4.24
N ALA A 328 12.09 -5.79 4.56
CA ALA A 328 11.37 -4.75 5.28
C ALA A 328 10.79 -5.31 6.57
N VAL A 329 11.12 -4.72 7.72
CA VAL A 329 10.73 -5.23 9.04
C VAL A 329 10.35 -4.08 9.96
N ALA A 330 9.17 -4.19 10.56
CA ALA A 330 8.77 -3.36 11.68
C ALA A 330 9.39 -3.88 12.98
N LEU A 331 10.10 -3.01 13.70
CA LEU A 331 10.85 -3.36 14.91
C LEU A 331 9.97 -3.30 16.16
N ARG A 332 9.02 -4.23 16.26
CA ARG A 332 8.14 -4.42 17.43
C ARG A 332 8.39 -5.78 18.10
N PRO A 333 8.25 -5.90 19.43
CA PRO A 333 8.04 -4.79 20.38
C PRO A 333 9.26 -3.85 20.42
N LEU A 334 9.03 -2.59 20.82
CA LEU A 334 10.04 -1.52 20.73
C LEU A 334 11.32 -1.78 21.53
N ARG A 335 11.27 -2.69 22.51
CA ARG A 335 12.41 -3.08 23.35
C ARG A 335 12.88 -4.52 23.11
N ALA A 336 12.43 -5.15 22.02
CA ALA A 336 12.89 -6.48 21.67
C ALA A 336 14.42 -6.50 21.49
N PRO A 337 15.12 -7.55 21.92
CA PRO A 337 16.51 -7.75 21.56
C PRO A 337 16.64 -7.85 20.03
N LEU A 338 17.73 -7.29 19.50
CA LEU A 338 18.00 -7.28 18.05
C LEU A 338 18.76 -8.53 17.58
N ASP A 339 19.21 -9.39 18.49
CA ASP A 339 20.07 -10.56 18.20
C ASP A 339 19.51 -11.48 17.11
N VAL A 340 18.18 -11.65 17.09
CA VAL A 340 17.50 -12.46 16.08
C VAL A 340 17.57 -11.80 14.70
N LEU A 341 17.38 -10.48 14.63
CA LEU A 341 17.49 -9.74 13.39
C LEU A 341 18.95 -9.71 12.91
N ILE A 342 19.91 -9.48 13.82
CA ILE A 342 21.35 -9.52 13.52
C ILE A 342 21.73 -10.85 12.90
N ARG A 343 21.35 -11.97 13.53
CA ARG A 343 21.63 -13.31 12.98
C ARG A 343 21.00 -13.50 11.59
N PHE A 344 19.77 -13.03 11.40
CA PHE A 344 19.09 -13.11 10.11
C PHE A 344 19.80 -12.25 9.05
N LEU A 345 20.18 -11.03 9.40
CA LEU A 345 20.91 -10.10 8.54
C LEU A 345 22.26 -10.70 8.14
N ASN A 346 23.07 -11.16 9.09
CA ASN A 346 24.38 -11.77 8.82
C ASN A 346 24.28 -12.98 7.88
N MET A 347 23.22 -13.79 8.01
CA MET A 347 22.95 -14.92 7.11
C MET A 347 22.68 -14.49 5.65
N HIS A 348 22.24 -13.25 5.42
CA HIS A 348 21.84 -12.71 4.11
C HIS A 348 22.66 -11.47 3.69
N ALA A 349 23.79 -11.22 4.33
CA ALA A 349 24.52 -9.98 4.15
C ALA A 349 24.99 -9.78 2.70
N GLY A 350 25.39 -10.85 2.02
CA GLY A 350 25.81 -10.81 0.61
C GLY A 350 24.67 -10.70 -0.42
N THR A 351 23.40 -10.84 -0.02
CA THR A 351 22.27 -10.80 -0.96
C THR A 351 21.37 -9.57 -0.78
N ILE A 352 21.26 -9.05 0.45
CA ILE A 352 20.38 -7.92 0.75
C ILE A 352 20.97 -6.64 0.17
N SER A 353 20.23 -6.01 -0.74
CA SER A 353 20.54 -4.71 -1.32
C SER A 353 19.62 -3.58 -0.83
N SER A 354 18.47 -3.93 -0.24
CA SER A 354 17.51 -2.96 0.30
C SER A 354 17.03 -3.39 1.68
N LEU A 355 17.25 -2.54 2.68
CA LEU A 355 16.83 -2.79 4.06
C LEU A 355 15.94 -1.67 4.57
N VAL A 356 14.76 -2.03 5.07
CA VAL A 356 13.77 -1.09 5.62
C VAL A 356 13.43 -1.48 7.05
N LEU A 357 13.81 -0.64 8.02
CA LEU A 357 13.58 -0.83 9.45
C LEU A 357 12.62 0.25 9.95
N THR A 358 11.43 -0.13 10.39
CA THR A 358 10.38 0.83 10.79
C THR A 358 9.95 0.69 12.25
N GLU A 359 9.18 1.67 12.72
CA GLU A 359 8.50 1.75 14.02
C GLU A 359 9.35 1.96 15.28
N ARG A 360 10.56 1.38 15.37
CA ARG A 360 11.50 1.67 16.47
C ARG A 360 12.55 2.65 15.99
N ALA A 361 12.70 3.74 16.73
CA ALA A 361 13.86 4.61 16.58
C ALA A 361 15.10 3.89 17.14
N LEU A 362 16.10 3.73 16.30
CA LEU A 362 17.36 3.10 16.64
C LEU A 362 18.38 4.17 17.02
N ASN A 363 19.07 3.95 18.14
CA ASN A 363 20.24 4.75 18.47
C ASN A 363 21.46 4.26 17.70
N PHE A 364 22.54 5.05 17.73
CA PHE A 364 23.75 4.72 16.97
C PHE A 364 24.41 3.41 17.41
N ALA A 365 24.43 3.10 18.71
CA ALA A 365 25.01 1.87 19.23
C ALA A 365 24.23 0.62 18.76
N GLU A 366 22.91 0.72 18.67
CA GLU A 366 22.06 -0.33 18.12
C GLU A 366 22.29 -0.53 16.62
N LEU A 367 22.48 0.56 15.87
CA LEU A 367 22.83 0.48 14.45
C LEU A 367 24.21 -0.14 14.25
N ALA A 368 25.22 0.28 15.00
CA ALA A 368 26.55 -0.32 14.96
C ALA A 368 26.49 -1.82 15.32
N ASN A 369 25.65 -2.22 16.28
CA ASN A 369 25.46 -3.63 16.60
C ASN A 369 24.68 -4.41 15.52
N LEU A 370 23.81 -3.74 14.76
CA LEU A 370 23.03 -4.36 13.68
C LEU A 370 23.89 -4.73 12.47
N PHE A 371 24.92 -3.94 12.22
CA PHE A 371 25.79 -4.07 11.06
C PHE A 371 27.21 -4.27 11.55
N ASP A 372 27.65 -5.53 11.55
CA ASP A 372 29.07 -5.85 11.73
C ASP A 372 29.87 -5.23 10.58
N ASP A 373 31.01 -4.61 10.90
CA ASP A 373 31.58 -3.48 10.14
C ASP A 373 31.90 -3.78 8.65
N ASP A 374 32.00 -5.06 8.24
CA ASP A 374 32.40 -5.43 6.87
C ASP A 374 31.35 -6.23 6.07
N LEU A 375 30.30 -6.76 6.69
CA LEU A 375 29.43 -7.74 6.01
C LEU A 375 28.49 -7.14 4.94
N PHE A 376 28.08 -5.89 5.14
CA PHE A 376 27.07 -5.21 4.30
C PHE A 376 27.64 -4.11 3.40
N ALA A 377 28.93 -3.82 3.53
CA ALA A 377 29.55 -2.65 2.92
C ALA A 377 29.39 -2.62 1.38
N GLU A 378 29.42 -3.78 0.74
CA GLU A 378 29.37 -3.93 -0.73
C GLU A 378 27.96 -4.15 -1.30
N SER A 379 27.03 -4.73 -0.53
CA SER A 379 25.74 -5.19 -1.04
C SER A 379 24.62 -4.16 -0.86
N LEU A 380 24.64 -3.39 0.22
CA LEU A 380 23.52 -2.54 0.62
C LEU A 380 23.46 -1.24 -0.19
N GLU A 381 22.45 -1.13 -1.06
CA GLU A 381 22.24 0.05 -1.91
C GLU A 381 21.16 1.00 -1.36
N MET A 382 20.19 0.47 -0.60
CA MET A 382 19.09 1.24 -0.02
C MET A 382 18.91 0.91 1.46
N LEU A 383 18.90 1.95 2.27
CA LEU A 383 18.65 1.86 3.71
C LEU A 383 17.55 2.84 4.08
N GLN A 384 16.48 2.31 4.66
CA GLN A 384 15.44 3.09 5.32
C GLN A 384 15.40 2.72 6.79
N LEU A 385 15.50 3.69 7.68
CA LEU A 385 15.45 3.46 9.12
C LEU A 385 14.76 4.60 9.86
N LYS A 386 14.37 4.32 11.10
CA LYS A 386 14.00 5.34 12.07
C LYS A 386 15.12 5.50 13.10
N THR A 387 15.51 6.74 13.43
CA THR A 387 16.51 7.05 14.46
C THR A 387 16.01 8.11 15.43
N ASP A 388 16.56 8.15 16.64
CA ASP A 388 16.21 9.20 17.61
C ASP A 388 16.78 10.55 17.19
N GLU A 389 18.04 10.55 16.72
CA GLU A 389 18.79 11.77 16.42
C GLU A 389 19.48 11.67 15.07
N PHE A 390 19.28 12.70 14.23
CA PHE A 390 20.01 12.84 12.97
C PHE A 390 21.04 13.98 13.10
N SER A 391 22.32 13.63 12.90
CA SER A 391 23.48 14.53 13.05
C SER A 391 24.50 14.33 11.94
N ALA A 392 25.44 15.27 11.77
CA ALA A 392 26.54 15.11 10.81
C ALA A 392 27.43 13.90 11.14
N PHE A 393 27.61 13.60 12.44
CA PHE A 393 28.33 12.41 12.89
C PHE A 393 27.61 11.13 12.46
N PHE A 394 26.29 11.05 12.65
CA PHE A 394 25.48 9.93 12.14
C PHE A 394 25.70 9.72 10.65
N LEU A 395 25.63 10.80 9.86
CA LEU A 395 25.81 10.75 8.41
C LEU A 395 27.20 10.23 8.04
N SER A 396 28.25 10.73 8.70
CA SER A 396 29.63 10.29 8.47
C SER A 396 29.82 8.80 8.75
N ARG A 397 29.19 8.29 9.81
CA ARG A 397 29.27 6.87 10.18
C ARG A 397 28.54 5.98 9.21
N ILE A 398 27.34 6.37 8.78
CA ILE A 398 26.60 5.66 7.73
C ILE A 398 27.41 5.65 6.42
N ALA A 399 28.09 6.75 6.09
CA ALA A 399 28.95 6.81 4.91
C ALA A 399 30.16 5.86 5.01
N THR A 400 30.76 5.73 6.19
CA THR A 400 31.84 4.75 6.44
C THR A 400 31.32 3.31 6.39
N MET A 401 30.17 3.02 7.01
CA MET A 401 29.61 1.67 7.08
C MET A 401 29.06 1.17 5.74
N PHE A 402 28.53 2.08 4.92
CA PHE A 402 27.89 1.76 3.64
C PHE A 402 28.39 2.68 2.53
N PRO A 403 29.64 2.51 2.09
CA PRO A 403 30.25 3.35 1.07
C PRO A 403 29.50 3.29 -0.27
N HIS A 404 28.85 2.17 -0.58
CA HIS A 404 28.08 1.96 -1.82
C HIS A 404 26.58 2.29 -1.71
N LEU A 405 26.14 2.83 -0.58
CA LEU A 405 24.73 3.18 -0.37
C LEU A 405 24.28 4.27 -1.34
N LYS A 406 23.30 3.98 -2.18
CA LYS A 406 22.73 4.92 -3.17
C LYS A 406 21.59 5.73 -2.58
N THR A 407 20.76 5.11 -1.74
CA THR A 407 19.56 5.73 -1.16
C THR A 407 19.54 5.57 0.35
N LEU A 408 19.45 6.69 1.06
CA LEU A 408 19.25 6.75 2.50
C LEU A 408 17.94 7.46 2.82
N LYS A 409 17.06 6.78 3.54
CA LYS A 409 15.80 7.35 4.05
C LYS A 409 15.77 7.28 5.56
N VAL A 410 15.72 8.42 6.23
CA VAL A 410 15.77 8.49 7.68
C VAL A 410 14.54 9.20 8.22
N GLU A 411 13.75 8.47 8.99
CA GLU A 411 12.76 9.06 9.88
C GLU A 411 13.47 9.40 11.20
N CYS A 412 13.53 10.68 11.60
CA CYS A 412 14.20 11.09 12.84
C CYS A 412 13.24 11.82 13.77
N ASN A 413 13.28 11.51 15.07
CA ASN A 413 12.49 12.23 16.07
C ASN A 413 13.04 13.64 16.33
N ARG A 414 14.36 13.80 16.24
CA ARG A 414 15.07 15.04 16.54
C ARG A 414 16.20 15.28 15.55
N LEU A 415 16.24 16.50 15.00
CA LEU A 415 17.39 16.99 14.24
C LEU A 415 18.32 17.71 15.22
N VAL A 416 19.58 17.29 15.32
CA VAL A 416 20.57 17.95 16.18
C VAL A 416 21.09 19.20 15.46
N TYR A 417 20.25 20.25 15.42
CA TYR A 417 20.56 21.53 14.79
C TYR A 417 20.90 22.63 15.80
N HIS A 418 20.31 22.59 17.00
CA HIS A 418 20.38 23.67 17.97
C HIS A 418 20.08 23.20 19.40
N GLU A 419 21.11 22.88 20.18
CA GLU A 419 21.00 23.02 21.65
C GLU A 419 21.66 24.31 22.17
N LEU A 420 22.54 24.97 21.39
CA LEU A 420 23.30 26.12 21.90
C LEU A 420 22.73 27.49 21.50
N ARG A 421 21.93 27.62 20.42
CA ARG A 421 21.48 28.95 19.94
C ARG A 421 20.36 29.56 20.79
N ASN A 422 19.49 28.73 21.38
CA ASN A 422 18.42 29.20 22.27
C ASN A 422 18.92 29.63 23.67
N ARG A 423 20.17 29.32 24.04
CA ARG A 423 20.73 29.79 25.33
C ARG A 423 21.45 31.13 25.24
N ALA A 424 21.86 31.59 24.05
CA ALA A 424 22.74 32.74 23.94
C ALA A 424 22.08 34.05 23.50
N GLY A 425 20.85 34.05 22.97
CA GLY A 425 20.14 35.29 22.61
C GLY A 425 20.85 36.17 21.58
N VAL A 426 21.88 35.67 20.88
CA VAL A 426 22.64 36.43 19.88
C VAL A 426 22.10 36.10 18.47
N PRO A 427 21.37 37.03 17.82
CA PRO A 427 21.02 36.91 16.42
C PRO A 427 22.25 37.18 15.56
N GLY A 428 22.99 36.11 15.24
CA GLY A 428 24.14 36.14 14.32
C GLY A 428 24.09 35.01 13.31
N LEU A 429 24.49 35.33 12.06
CA LEU A 429 24.62 34.48 10.86
C LEU A 429 25.68 33.36 10.96
N GLY A 430 25.91 32.80 12.15
CA GLY A 430 26.87 31.71 12.33
C GLY A 430 26.40 30.45 11.60
N ASN A 431 27.34 29.77 10.92
CA ASN A 431 27.14 28.43 10.38
C ASN A 431 26.56 27.53 11.48
N SER A 432 25.52 26.74 11.15
CA SER A 432 24.95 25.79 12.13
C SER A 432 26.02 24.79 12.58
N GLU A 433 25.93 24.31 13.82
CA GLU A 433 26.82 23.26 14.34
C GLU A 433 26.80 22.02 13.43
N PHE A 434 25.62 21.69 12.88
CA PHE A 434 25.49 20.67 11.85
C PHE A 434 26.36 20.96 10.62
N SER A 435 26.36 22.19 10.11
CA SER A 435 27.15 22.58 8.93
C SER A 435 28.66 22.56 9.23
N ALA A 436 29.07 23.01 10.41
CA ALA A 436 30.48 22.99 10.83
C ALA A 436 30.99 21.54 10.94
N ASN A 437 30.24 20.68 11.64
CA ASN A 437 30.60 19.27 11.75
C ASN A 437 30.55 18.57 10.38
N LEU A 438 29.58 18.91 9.52
CA LEU A 438 29.51 18.33 8.19
C LEU A 438 30.70 18.74 7.32
N GLU A 439 31.21 19.97 7.45
CA GLU A 439 32.43 20.43 6.78
C GLU A 439 33.64 19.58 7.19
N ASP A 440 33.82 19.36 8.49
CA ASP A 440 34.92 18.54 9.02
C ASP A 440 34.86 17.10 8.48
N PHE A 441 33.67 16.52 8.38
CA PHE A 441 33.52 15.13 7.91
C PHE A 441 33.44 14.99 6.40
N ALA A 442 32.95 15.98 5.65
CA ALA A 442 32.74 15.87 4.22
C ALA A 442 34.05 15.53 3.48
N HIS A 443 35.18 16.06 3.92
CA HIS A 443 36.49 15.73 3.34
C HIS A 443 36.85 14.24 3.43
N SER A 444 36.35 13.53 4.45
CA SER A 444 36.68 12.12 4.67
C SER A 444 35.85 11.15 3.80
N PHE A 445 34.58 11.45 3.53
CA PHE A 445 33.68 10.51 2.88
C PHE A 445 33.06 11.01 1.57
N ALA A 446 33.02 12.32 1.29
CA ALA A 446 32.29 12.84 0.13
C ALA A 446 32.83 12.35 -1.22
N ALA A 447 34.13 12.02 -1.28
CA ALA A 447 34.76 11.50 -2.50
C ALA A 447 34.46 10.01 -2.76
N VAL A 448 34.10 9.26 -1.71
CA VAL A 448 33.97 7.80 -1.77
C VAL A 448 32.51 7.36 -1.65
N TRP A 449 31.67 8.16 -0.98
CA TRP A 449 30.30 7.76 -0.69
C TRP A 449 29.39 7.87 -1.92
N GLY A 450 28.85 6.73 -2.35
CA GLY A 450 27.98 6.57 -3.51
C GLY A 450 26.55 7.10 -3.35
N LEU A 451 26.28 7.94 -2.35
CA LEU A 451 24.94 8.43 -2.07
C LEU A 451 24.42 9.33 -3.19
N GLN A 452 23.25 8.96 -3.72
CA GLN A 452 22.55 9.70 -4.76
C GLN A 452 21.28 10.35 -4.23
N HIS A 453 20.62 9.73 -3.27
CA HIS A 453 19.35 10.18 -2.74
C HIS A 453 19.30 10.14 -1.21
N LEU A 454 18.91 11.26 -0.61
CA LEU A 454 18.72 11.40 0.82
C LEU A 454 17.31 11.93 1.12
N ALA A 455 16.49 11.14 1.79
CA ALA A 455 15.20 11.59 2.30
C ALA A 455 15.23 11.62 3.83
N VAL A 456 15.00 12.78 4.44
CA VAL A 456 14.97 12.90 5.91
C VAL A 456 13.71 13.63 6.32
N GLY A 457 13.15 13.25 7.47
CA GLY A 457 12.01 13.92 8.09
C GLY A 457 11.55 13.18 9.36
N PRO A 458 10.49 13.65 10.04
CA PRO A 458 9.80 14.92 9.79
C PRO A 458 10.66 16.15 10.14
N PHE A 459 10.49 17.22 9.38
CA PHE A 459 11.10 18.54 9.62
C PHE A 459 10.05 19.64 9.62
N ASP A 460 10.35 20.75 10.29
CA ASP A 460 9.68 22.01 9.96
C ASP A 460 10.25 22.57 8.64
N SER A 461 9.48 23.45 7.96
CA SER A 461 9.87 23.98 6.65
C SER A 461 11.15 24.81 6.67
N ALA A 462 11.52 25.42 7.79
CA ALA A 462 12.70 26.27 7.91
C ALA A 462 13.98 25.42 8.08
N GLN A 463 13.94 24.43 8.99
CA GLN A 463 14.97 23.41 9.18
C GLN A 463 15.23 22.65 7.88
N GLU A 464 14.18 22.31 7.14
CA GLU A 464 14.33 21.62 5.86
C GLU A 464 15.11 22.46 4.83
N LEU A 465 14.84 23.78 4.77
CA LEU A 465 15.54 24.67 3.85
C LEU A 465 17.02 24.80 4.23
N ASP A 466 17.32 25.02 5.51
CA ASP A 466 18.69 25.14 6.01
C ASP A 466 19.47 23.83 5.80
N PHE A 467 18.83 22.69 6.06
CA PHE A 467 19.39 21.37 5.84
C PHE A 467 19.70 21.13 4.35
N LYS A 468 18.75 21.45 3.46
CA LYS A 468 18.96 21.35 2.01
C LYS A 468 20.10 22.24 1.53
N GLN A 469 20.24 23.44 2.08
CA GLN A 469 21.35 24.34 1.75
C GLN A 469 22.70 23.78 2.20
N ALA A 470 22.79 23.27 3.44
CA ALA A 470 24.00 22.63 3.94
C ALA A 470 24.38 21.41 3.09
N MET A 471 23.42 20.51 2.82
CA MET A 471 23.65 19.33 1.99
C MET A 471 24.08 19.70 0.56
N LYS A 472 23.44 20.71 -0.06
CA LYS A 472 23.83 21.17 -1.41
C LYS A 472 25.25 21.75 -1.44
N LYS A 473 25.71 22.37 -0.35
CA LYS A 473 27.07 22.92 -0.25
C LYS A 473 28.12 21.82 -0.14
N TYR A 474 27.92 20.83 0.72
CA TYR A 474 28.94 19.82 1.04
C TYR A 474 28.80 18.51 0.25
N LEU A 475 27.61 18.21 -0.26
CA LEU A 475 27.27 17.01 -1.03
C LEU A 475 26.37 17.37 -2.24
N PRO A 476 26.88 18.18 -3.19
CA PRO A 476 26.10 18.73 -4.31
C PRO A 476 25.48 17.68 -5.24
N GLN A 477 26.03 16.46 -5.26
CA GLN A 477 25.55 15.32 -6.04
C GLN A 477 24.30 14.66 -5.45
N VAL A 478 24.00 14.88 -4.17
CA VAL A 478 22.92 14.19 -3.45
C VAL A 478 21.60 14.92 -3.68
N HIS A 479 20.60 14.19 -4.19
CA HIS A 479 19.23 14.68 -4.28
C HIS A 479 18.52 14.55 -2.93
N VAL A 480 18.29 15.69 -2.27
CA VAL A 480 17.64 15.77 -0.96
C VAL A 480 16.14 16.01 -1.08
N THR A 481 15.33 15.12 -0.53
CA THR A 481 13.86 15.26 -0.47
C THR A 481 13.34 15.16 0.96
N HIS A 482 12.07 15.53 1.12
CA HIS A 482 11.33 15.25 2.35
C HIS A 482 11.04 13.75 2.46
N PHE A 483 11.12 13.18 3.66
CA PHE A 483 10.70 11.81 3.91
C PHE A 483 9.17 11.68 3.80
N ILE A 484 8.70 10.87 2.85
CA ILE A 484 7.27 10.54 2.69
C ILE A 484 7.12 9.10 3.16
N SER A 485 6.38 8.92 4.27
CA SER A 485 6.14 7.63 4.94
C SER A 485 5.35 6.64 4.10
#